data_AF-A0AAU6EG94-F1
#
_entry.id   AF-A0AAU6EG94-F1
#
_cell.length_a   1.000
_cell.length_b   1.000
_cell.length_c   1.000
_cell.angle_alpha   90.00
_cell.angle_beta   90.00
_cell.angle_gamma   90.00
#
_symmetry.space_group_name_H-M   'P 1'
#
loop_
_entity.id
_entity.type
_entity.pdbx_description
1 polymer ?
#
loop_
_entity_poly.entity_id
_entity_poly.type
_entity_poly.pdbx_seq_one_letter_code
_entity_poly.pdbx_strand_id
1 'polypeptide(L)'
;MRTVLVTGGTGTTGRRVANFLCARGVAVRTASRHPVAGDDQHMIFDWADPETFAAAVEGVDRVFLVAPLSDSDPAAAVGGFLDVAVAAGTRRVLDGDHATASVNMLTWLRREAAHDGPMWSNGAAGEIRLTRIAGHWRIARITVRPAWAEGNRGILDPAQ
;
A
#
# COMPACT_ATOMS: atom_id res chain seq x y z
N MET A 1 -12.95 -14.64 8.19
CA MET A 1 -12.72 -14.30 6.77
C MET A 1 -11.49 -13.41 6.68
N ARG A 2 -10.79 -13.38 5.55
CA ARG A 2 -9.55 -12.60 5.38
C ARG A 2 -9.86 -11.38 4.51
N THR A 3 -10.08 -10.21 5.12
CA THR A 3 -10.43 -8.97 4.41
C THR A 3 -9.16 -8.18 4.09
N VAL A 4 -9.00 -7.76 2.84
CA VAL A 4 -7.88 -6.94 2.38
C VAL A 4 -8.38 -5.52 2.08
N LEU A 5 -7.82 -4.52 2.75
CA LEU A 5 -7.97 -3.12 2.36
C LEU A 5 -7.06 -2.82 1.17
N VAL A 6 -7.58 -2.18 0.14
CA VAL A 6 -6.83 -1.67 -1.02
C VAL A 6 -6.93 -0.16 -1.05
N THR A 7 -5.88 0.55 -0.65
CA THR A 7 -5.84 2.02 -0.79
C THR A 7 -5.65 2.42 -2.25
N GLY A 8 -6.19 3.57 -2.65
CA GLY A 8 -6.24 3.98 -4.05
C GLY A 8 -7.09 3.04 -4.92
N GLY A 9 -8.13 2.43 -4.35
CA GLY A 9 -8.92 1.37 -4.97
C GLY A 9 -9.64 1.77 -6.28
N THR A 10 -9.89 3.06 -6.48
CA THR A 10 -10.47 3.62 -7.72
C THR A 10 -9.44 3.90 -8.81
N GLY A 11 -8.13 3.87 -8.48
CA GLY A 11 -7.03 4.12 -9.41
C GLY A 11 -6.67 2.89 -10.25
N THR A 12 -5.77 3.08 -11.23
CA THR A 12 -5.34 2.04 -12.18
C THR A 12 -4.83 0.76 -11.50
N THR A 13 -3.96 0.91 -10.49
CA THR A 13 -3.44 -0.23 -9.71
C THR A 13 -4.51 -0.84 -8.82
N GLY A 14 -5.13 0.01 -7.99
CA GLY A 14 -6.04 -0.44 -6.94
C GLY A 14 -7.20 -1.25 -7.51
N ARG A 15 -7.79 -0.80 -8.62
CA ARG A 15 -8.89 -1.53 -9.29
C ARG A 15 -8.45 -2.89 -9.80
N ARG A 16 -7.25 -3.01 -10.38
CA ARG A 16 -6.72 -4.30 -10.88
C ARG A 16 -6.46 -5.27 -9.72
N VAL A 17 -5.88 -4.77 -8.63
CA VAL A 17 -5.61 -5.57 -7.43
C VAL A 17 -6.91 -6.03 -6.77
N ALA A 18 -7.88 -5.12 -6.60
CA ALA A 18 -9.19 -5.44 -6.05
C ALA A 18 -9.88 -6.54 -6.88
N ASN A 19 -9.96 -6.36 -8.20
CA ASN A 19 -10.56 -7.36 -9.10
C ASN A 19 -9.83 -8.72 -9.03
N PHE A 20 -8.50 -8.71 -8.98
CA PHE A 20 -7.67 -9.91 -8.87
C PHE A 20 -7.93 -10.70 -7.58
N LEU A 21 -8.10 -9.98 -6.46
CA LEU A 21 -8.38 -10.56 -5.14
C LEU A 21 -9.82 -11.08 -5.07
N CYS A 22 -10.81 -10.30 -5.53
CA CYS A 22 -12.21 -10.72 -5.60
C CYS A 22 -12.39 -11.99 -6.45
N ALA A 23 -11.71 -12.07 -7.61
CA ALA A 23 -11.72 -13.25 -8.48
C ALA A 23 -11.17 -14.53 -7.80
N ARG A 24 -10.49 -14.41 -6.66
CA ARG A 24 -9.94 -15.52 -5.86
C ARG A 24 -10.74 -15.77 -4.58
N GLY A 25 -11.91 -15.16 -4.43
CA GLY A 25 -12.75 -15.30 -3.24
C GLY A 25 -12.19 -14.61 -2.00
N VAL A 26 -11.26 -13.66 -2.17
CA VAL A 26 -10.76 -12.83 -1.06
C VAL A 26 -11.71 -11.65 -0.88
N ALA A 27 -12.14 -11.39 0.35
CA ALA A 27 -12.94 -10.21 0.68
C ALA A 27 -12.07 -8.95 0.52
N VAL A 28 -12.56 -7.96 -0.23
CA VAL A 28 -11.83 -6.71 -0.50
C VAL A 28 -12.65 -5.53 -0.02
N ARG A 29 -11.98 -4.64 0.70
CA ARG A 29 -12.43 -3.28 0.98
C ARG A 29 -11.59 -2.34 0.13
N THR A 30 -12.22 -1.46 -0.64
CA THR A 30 -11.49 -0.43 -1.37
C THR A 30 -11.55 0.90 -0.62
N ALA A 31 -10.52 1.71 -0.75
CA ALA A 31 -10.55 3.05 -0.17
C ALA A 31 -9.90 4.09 -1.09
N SER A 32 -10.52 5.26 -1.18
CA SER A 32 -10.03 6.38 -1.98
C SER A 32 -10.59 7.71 -1.47
N ARG A 33 -10.11 8.84 -2.00
CA ARG A 33 -10.57 10.18 -1.57
C ARG A 33 -12.03 10.48 -1.91
N HIS A 34 -12.59 9.79 -2.91
CA HIS A 34 -13.93 10.05 -3.38
C HIS A 34 -14.84 8.84 -3.11
N PRO A 35 -16.10 9.08 -2.72
CA PRO A 35 -17.06 8.00 -2.55
C PRO A 35 -17.32 7.29 -3.87
N VAL A 36 -17.61 6.00 -3.80
CA VAL A 36 -18.09 5.21 -4.94
C VAL A 36 -19.58 4.95 -4.74
N ALA A 37 -20.41 5.48 -5.63
CA ALA A 37 -21.85 5.35 -5.52
C ALA A 37 -22.28 3.87 -5.62
N GLY A 38 -23.06 3.40 -4.65
CA GLY A 38 -23.57 2.04 -4.61
C GLY A 38 -22.61 0.97 -4.08
N ASP A 39 -21.45 1.36 -3.54
CA ASP A 39 -20.49 0.46 -2.89
C ASP A 39 -20.39 0.80 -1.40
N ASP A 40 -21.12 0.07 -0.57
CA ASP A 40 -21.13 0.20 0.90
C ASP A 40 -19.83 -0.28 1.55
N GLN A 41 -19.04 -1.06 0.82
CA GLN A 41 -17.72 -1.50 1.25
C GLN A 41 -16.62 -0.50 0.85
N HIS A 42 -16.92 0.57 0.12
CA HIS A 42 -15.95 1.61 -0.20
C HIS A 42 -15.78 2.61 0.93
N MET A 43 -14.55 2.85 1.38
CA MET A 43 -14.25 3.83 2.42
C MET A 43 -13.61 5.09 1.86
N ILE A 44 -14.05 6.24 2.37
CA ILE A 44 -13.31 7.49 2.17
C ILE A 44 -11.97 7.36 2.89
N PHE A 45 -10.90 7.74 2.19
CA PHE A 45 -9.55 7.68 2.71
C PHE A 45 -8.71 8.79 2.08
N ASP A 46 -8.16 9.64 2.93
CA ASP A 46 -7.23 10.70 2.54
C ASP A 46 -6.02 10.70 3.49
N TRP A 47 -4.82 10.64 2.93
CA TRP A 47 -3.57 10.68 3.70
C TRP A 47 -3.41 11.96 4.53
N ALA A 48 -4.04 13.06 4.10
CA ALA A 48 -4.04 14.32 4.81
C ALA A 48 -5.13 14.42 5.91
N ASP A 49 -6.04 13.45 6.00
CA ASP A 49 -7.15 13.45 6.95
C ASP A 49 -7.16 12.16 7.80
N PRO A 50 -6.54 12.20 9.00
CA PRO A 50 -6.46 11.05 9.90
C PRO A 50 -7.82 10.51 10.37
N GLU A 51 -8.89 11.32 10.35
CA GLU A 51 -10.22 10.86 10.76
C GLU A 51 -10.77 9.78 9.81
N THR A 52 -10.26 9.75 8.58
CA THR A 52 -10.65 8.75 7.58
C THR A 52 -10.03 7.36 7.80
N PHE A 53 -9.00 7.25 8.64
CA PHE A 53 -8.21 6.01 8.75
C PHE A 53 -8.95 4.89 9.48
N ALA A 54 -9.67 5.20 10.56
CA ALA A 54 -10.27 4.21 11.45
C ALA A 54 -11.30 3.34 10.70
N ALA A 55 -12.22 3.99 9.99
CA ALA A 55 -13.24 3.30 9.19
C ALA A 55 -12.61 2.42 8.08
N ALA A 56 -11.49 2.86 7.50
CA ALA A 56 -10.81 2.11 6.45
C ALA A 56 -10.27 0.76 6.96
N VAL A 57 -9.75 0.70 8.19
CA VAL A 57 -9.05 -0.50 8.73
C VAL A 57 -9.91 -1.39 9.62
N GLU A 58 -11.13 -0.99 9.95
CA GLU A 58 -12.01 -1.74 10.87
C GLU A 58 -12.31 -3.16 10.35
N GLY A 59 -11.88 -4.20 11.08
CA GLY A 59 -12.12 -5.60 10.68
C GLY A 59 -11.32 -6.05 9.45
N VAL A 60 -10.27 -5.30 9.06
CA VAL A 60 -9.34 -5.67 7.98
C VAL A 60 -8.18 -6.50 8.52
N ASP A 61 -7.79 -7.54 7.80
CA ASP A 61 -6.63 -8.38 8.16
C ASP A 61 -5.33 -7.88 7.55
N ARG A 62 -5.39 -7.34 6.32
CA ARG A 62 -4.22 -7.00 5.49
C ARG A 62 -4.48 -5.71 4.72
N VAL A 63 -3.42 -4.95 4.45
CA VAL A 63 -3.51 -3.72 3.66
C VAL A 63 -2.61 -3.84 2.44
N PHE A 64 -3.18 -3.62 1.26
CA PHE A 64 -2.46 -3.24 0.04
C PHE A 64 -2.36 -1.71 0.02
N LEU A 65 -1.13 -1.22 0.16
CA LEU A 65 -0.84 0.20 0.36
C LEU A 65 -0.29 0.81 -0.92
N VAL A 66 -0.99 1.82 -1.44
CA VAL A 66 -0.52 2.76 -2.45
C VAL A 66 -0.13 4.05 -1.72
N ALA A 67 1.18 4.30 -1.59
CA ALA A 67 1.71 5.46 -0.87
C ALA A 67 1.41 6.78 -1.62
N PRO A 68 1.24 7.91 -0.91
CA PRO A 68 1.03 9.21 -1.53
C PRO A 68 2.37 9.77 -2.03
N LEU A 69 2.82 9.31 -3.21
CA LEU A 69 4.10 9.75 -3.78
C LEU A 69 4.15 11.24 -4.13
N SER A 70 3.01 11.94 -4.08
CA SER A 70 2.91 13.39 -4.27
C SER A 70 3.20 14.21 -3.00
N ASP A 71 3.22 13.58 -1.82
CA ASP A 71 3.52 14.28 -0.57
C ASP A 71 5.02 14.53 -0.42
N SER A 72 5.37 15.62 0.29
CA SER A 72 6.77 15.97 0.57
C SER A 72 7.43 14.99 1.56
N ASP A 73 6.64 14.33 2.42
CA ASP A 73 7.07 13.26 3.30
C ASP A 73 6.05 12.10 3.33
N PRO A 74 6.09 11.22 2.32
CA PRO A 74 5.18 10.06 2.25
C PRO A 74 5.37 9.08 3.41
N ALA A 75 6.56 9.05 4.03
CA ALA A 75 6.84 8.13 5.13
C ALA A 75 6.14 8.58 6.43
N ALA A 76 6.09 9.89 6.69
CA ALA A 76 5.33 10.43 7.83
C ALA A 76 3.83 10.19 7.68
N ALA A 77 3.26 10.45 6.50
CA ALA A 77 1.84 10.21 6.22
C ALA A 77 1.46 8.74 6.39
N VAL A 78 2.28 7.83 5.84
CA VAL A 78 2.10 6.38 6.05
C VAL A 78 2.23 6.00 7.52
N GLY A 79 3.16 6.61 8.26
CA GLY A 79 3.33 6.36 9.70
C GLY A 79 2.07 6.58 10.52
N GLY A 80 1.37 7.71 10.31
CA GLY A 80 0.13 8.02 11.03
C GLY A 80 -0.99 7.00 10.75
N PHE A 81 -1.11 6.55 9.50
CA PHE A 81 -2.05 5.48 9.15
C PHE A 81 -1.67 4.13 9.79
N LEU A 82 -0.38 3.83 9.87
CA LEU A 82 0.10 2.59 10.49
C LEU A 82 -0.21 2.52 11.98
N ASP A 83 -0.19 3.65 12.69
CA ASP A 83 -0.63 3.74 14.09
C ASP A 83 -2.07 3.23 14.25
N VAL A 84 -2.98 3.72 13.40
CA VAL A 84 -4.40 3.32 13.41
C VAL A 84 -4.58 1.87 12.98
N ALA A 85 -3.90 1.44 11.92
CA ALA A 85 -4.01 0.08 11.39
C ALA A 85 -3.55 -0.98 12.40
N VAL A 86 -2.45 -0.71 13.13
CA VAL A 86 -1.93 -1.61 14.16
C VAL A 86 -2.88 -1.67 15.35
N ALA A 87 -3.40 -0.52 15.81
CA ALA A 87 -4.38 -0.47 16.89
C ALA A 87 -5.67 -1.23 16.55
N ALA A 88 -6.09 -1.22 15.29
CA ALA A 88 -7.25 -1.96 14.80
C ALA A 88 -7.02 -3.48 14.62
N GLY A 89 -5.80 -3.98 14.89
CA GLY A 89 -5.51 -5.42 14.85
C GLY A 89 -5.23 -5.99 13.46
N THR A 90 -4.88 -5.15 12.47
CA THR A 90 -4.38 -5.68 11.19
C THR A 90 -3.19 -6.60 11.46
N ARG A 91 -3.27 -7.87 11.02
CA ARG A 91 -2.28 -8.91 11.37
C ARG A 91 -0.89 -8.48 10.90
N ARG A 92 -0.02 -8.15 11.84
CA ARG A 92 1.43 -7.98 11.70
C ARG A 92 2.11 -8.82 12.77
N VAL A 93 3.37 -9.17 12.55
CA VAL A 93 4.19 -9.69 13.67
C VAL A 93 4.66 -8.47 14.45
N LEU A 94 4.25 -8.37 15.71
CA LEU A 94 4.63 -7.31 16.64
C LEU A 94 5.56 -7.91 17.69
N ASP A 95 6.66 -7.23 17.99
CA ASP A 95 7.59 -7.56 19.06
C ASP A 95 8.11 -6.28 19.72
N GLY A 96 7.53 -5.93 20.88
CA GLY A 96 7.83 -4.70 21.60
C GLY A 96 7.69 -3.46 20.70
N ASP A 97 8.81 -2.75 20.50
CA ASP A 97 8.89 -1.55 19.65
C ASP A 97 9.17 -1.85 18.17
N HIS A 98 9.03 -3.11 17.72
CA HIS A 98 9.25 -3.50 16.32
C HIS A 98 8.01 -4.17 15.72
N ALA A 99 7.77 -3.90 14.43
CA ALA A 99 6.74 -4.58 13.67
C ALA A 99 7.19 -4.89 12.24
N THR A 100 6.66 -5.97 11.68
CA THR A 100 6.89 -6.35 10.28
C THR A 100 5.57 -6.41 9.53
N ALA A 101 5.55 -5.83 8.31
CA ALA A 101 4.45 -6.01 7.37
C ALA A 101 4.92 -6.35 5.97
N SER A 102 4.17 -7.24 5.31
CA SER A 102 4.38 -7.54 3.90
C SER A 102 3.67 -6.51 3.02
N VAL A 103 4.35 -6.04 1.98
CA VAL A 103 3.80 -5.17 0.95
C VAL A 103 3.94 -5.83 -0.41
N ASN A 104 2.96 -5.61 -1.28
CA ASN A 104 3.11 -5.87 -2.70
C ASN A 104 3.09 -4.51 -3.39
N MET A 105 4.08 -4.26 -4.23
CA MET A 105 4.25 -3.01 -4.96
C MET A 105 4.07 -3.28 -6.44
N LEU A 106 3.26 -2.46 -7.11
CA LEU A 106 3.22 -2.35 -8.56
C LEU A 106 3.70 -0.95 -8.91
N THR A 107 4.83 -0.84 -9.59
CA THR A 107 5.41 0.45 -9.97
C THR A 107 5.45 0.56 -11.48
N TRP A 108 5.09 1.74 -12.00
CA TRP A 108 5.47 2.12 -13.36
C TRP A 108 6.71 2.98 -13.28
N LEU A 109 7.79 2.51 -13.88
CA LEU A 109 9.06 3.22 -13.90
C LEU A 109 9.27 3.72 -15.33
N ARG A 110 9.84 4.93 -15.44
CA ARG A 110 10.50 5.42 -16.65
C ARG A 110 11.99 5.41 -16.36
N ARG A 111 12.77 4.70 -17.17
CA ARG A 111 14.24 4.71 -17.12
C ARG A 111 14.81 6.09 -17.49
N GLU A 112 14.15 6.84 -18.36
CA GLU A 112 14.62 8.14 -18.86
C GLU A 112 13.68 9.27 -18.43
N ALA A 113 14.26 10.41 -18.01
CA ALA A 113 13.54 11.59 -17.53
C ALA A 113 12.69 12.29 -18.61
N ALA A 114 12.75 11.85 -19.87
CA ALA A 114 11.88 12.34 -20.93
C ALA A 114 10.42 11.92 -20.68
N HIS A 115 9.55 12.92 -20.57
CA HIS A 115 8.13 12.77 -20.24
C HIS A 115 7.33 11.89 -21.22
N ASP A 116 7.84 11.67 -22.43
CA ASP A 116 7.14 10.96 -23.51
C ASP A 116 7.74 9.57 -23.83
N GLY A 117 8.72 9.11 -23.05
CA GLY A 117 9.30 7.77 -23.21
C GLY A 117 8.31 6.62 -22.92
N PRO A 118 8.63 5.39 -23.32
CA PRO A 118 7.82 4.22 -22.98
C PRO A 118 7.78 4.01 -21.46
N MET A 119 6.60 3.62 -20.93
CA MET A 119 6.42 3.23 -19.54
C MET A 119 6.60 1.73 -19.38
N TRP A 120 7.29 1.31 -18.31
CA TRP A 120 7.45 -0.10 -17.94
C TRP A 120 6.77 -0.37 -16.61
N SER A 121 6.28 -1.60 -16.40
CA SER A 121 5.68 -1.99 -15.12
C SER A 121 6.43 -3.14 -14.47
N ASN A 122 6.61 -3.07 -13.16
CA ASN A 122 7.16 -4.18 -12.39
C ASN A 122 6.33 -4.44 -11.13
N GLY A 123 6.28 -5.71 -10.74
CA GLY A 123 5.73 -6.16 -9.48
C GLY A 123 6.85 -6.56 -8.55
N ALA A 124 6.74 -6.16 -7.29
CA ALA A 124 7.67 -6.57 -6.24
C ALA A 124 6.92 -6.94 -4.96
N ALA A 125 7.44 -7.93 -4.25
CA ALA A 125 7.00 -8.26 -2.91
C ALA A 125 8.05 -7.72 -1.94
N GLY A 126 7.62 -7.12 -0.84
CA GLY A 126 8.53 -6.52 0.11
C GLY A 126 8.11 -6.70 1.54
N GLU A 127 9.04 -6.40 2.42
CA GLU A 127 8.84 -6.35 3.85
C GLU A 127 9.16 -4.94 4.34
N ILE A 128 8.23 -4.35 5.08
CA ILE A 128 8.43 -3.10 5.79
C ILE A 128 8.68 -3.46 7.24
N ARG A 129 9.86 -3.10 7.73
CA ARG A 129 10.16 -3.08 9.16
C ARG A 129 9.78 -1.71 9.70
N LEU A 130 9.02 -1.72 10.77
CA LEU A 130 8.61 -0.55 11.53
C LEU A 130 9.30 -0.57 12.90
N THR A 131 9.61 0.62 13.40
CA THR A 131 10.05 0.84 14.78
C THR A 131 9.13 1.86 15.43
N ARG A 132 8.78 1.64 16.69
CA ARG A 132 8.00 2.58 17.49
C ARG A 132 8.93 3.61 18.13
N ILE A 133 8.70 4.89 17.87
CA ILE A 133 9.49 6.01 18.40
C ILE A 133 8.52 7.03 18.98
N ALA A 134 8.68 7.36 20.27
CA ALA A 134 7.81 8.28 20.99
C ALA A 134 6.30 7.94 20.86
N GLY A 135 5.96 6.64 20.89
CA GLY A 135 4.57 6.16 20.79
C GLY A 135 4.07 5.93 19.36
N HIS A 136 4.80 6.38 18.34
CA HIS A 136 4.40 6.33 16.93
C HIS A 136 5.22 5.33 16.10
N TRP A 137 4.58 4.64 15.17
CA TRP A 137 5.25 3.76 14.22
C TRP A 137 5.92 4.57 13.11
N ARG A 138 7.19 4.25 12.84
CA ARG A 138 7.99 4.80 11.74
C ARG A 138 8.52 3.68 10.87
N ILE A 139 8.63 3.95 9.58
CA ILE A 139 9.29 3.02 8.65
C ILE A 139 10.78 3.03 8.94
N ALA A 140 11.29 1.93 9.49
CA ALA A 140 12.72 1.76 9.79
C ALA A 140 13.47 1.19 8.58
N ARG A 141 12.83 0.31 7.81
CA ARG A 141 13.41 -0.27 6.58
C ARG A 141 12.30 -0.76 5.66
N ILE A 142 12.51 -0.58 4.35
CA ILE A 142 11.75 -1.27 3.31
C ILE A 142 12.72 -2.19 2.58
N THR A 143 12.42 -3.48 2.56
CA THR A 143 13.14 -4.46 1.74
C THR A 143 12.22 -4.88 0.62
N VAL A 144 12.53 -4.47 -0.62
CA VAL A 144 11.75 -4.82 -1.80
C VAL A 144 12.47 -5.93 -2.54
N ARG A 145 11.75 -7.00 -2.88
CA ARG A 145 12.22 -8.08 -3.75
C ARG A 145 11.43 -8.02 -5.05
N PRO A 146 12.06 -7.65 -6.16
CA PRO A 146 11.44 -7.74 -7.47
C PRO A 146 10.89 -9.15 -7.70
N ALA A 147 9.64 -9.23 -8.14
CA ALA A 147 8.98 -10.50 -8.45
C ALA A 147 8.84 -10.69 -9.96
N TRP A 148 8.54 -9.62 -10.71
CA TRP A 148 8.42 -9.65 -12.16
C TRP A 148 8.50 -8.24 -12.77
N ALA A 149 8.80 -8.15 -14.06
CA ALA A 149 8.66 -6.95 -14.87
C ALA A 149 8.03 -7.28 -16.22
N GLU A 150 7.05 -6.49 -16.63
CA GLU A 150 6.56 -6.47 -18.02
C GLU A 150 7.29 -5.36 -18.78
N GLY A 151 8.04 -5.75 -19.81
CA GLY A 151 8.92 -4.87 -20.59
C GLY A 151 10.40 -4.98 -20.19
N ASN A 152 11.07 -3.85 -19.95
CA ASN A 152 12.52 -3.81 -19.72
C ASN A 152 12.92 -4.43 -18.37
N ARG A 153 13.46 -5.64 -18.40
CA ARG A 153 13.93 -6.39 -17.22
C ARG A 153 15.17 -5.81 -16.55
N GLY A 154 15.93 -4.94 -17.23
CA GLY A 154 17.14 -4.29 -16.68
C GLY A 154 16.86 -3.37 -15.49
N ILE A 155 15.62 -2.95 -15.27
CA ILE A 155 15.21 -2.15 -14.10
C ILE A 155 15.37 -2.92 -12.78
N LEU A 156 15.34 -4.25 -12.83
CA LEU A 156 15.43 -5.11 -11.64
C LEU A 156 16.87 -5.50 -11.29
N ASP A 157 17.84 -5.16 -12.15
CA ASP A 157 19.23 -5.53 -12.01
C ASP A 157 20.08 -4.28 -11.74
N PRO A 158 20.49 -4.00 -10.49
CA PRO A 158 21.20 -2.78 -10.13
C PRO A 158 22.65 -2.72 -10.66
N ALA A 159 23.10 -3.72 -11.42
CA ALA A 159 24.48 -3.85 -11.91
C ALA A 159 24.69 -3.41 -13.38
N GLN A 160 23.76 -2.66 -14.00
CA GLN A 160 23.91 -2.10 -15.36
C GLN A 160 23.90 -0.57 -15.39
#